data_AF-A0A9X4KHN1-F1
#
_entry.id   AF-A0A9X4KHN1-F1
#
_cell.length_a   1.000
_cell.length_b   1.000
_cell.length_c   1.000
_cell.angle_alpha   90.00
_cell.angle_beta   90.00
_cell.angle_gamma   90.00
#
_symmetry.space_group_name_H-M   'P 1'
#
loop_
_entity.id
_entity.type
_entity.pdbx_description
1 polymer ?
#
loop_
_entity_poly.entity_id
_entity_poly.type
_entity_poly.pdbx_seq_one_letter_code
_entity_poly.pdbx_strand_id
1 'polypeptide(L)'
;MAGDYLNSPVYIDPADPRLQVKITYDSDFFASILGKLHEWQRKGYTPNYVSTTSAIPDPEKAFNEGKFAATWSVVMKQTERIDAFKAMQPQGELENVYLHPEKPKYLFTGSDNILSVFSTSRHVNEAVAFINWIRSSQENYDLFSYGIEGVHYNLENEAISYDRIAPDKRYAPISWAWNDIRFVRFSKHISPEYGEQLRNWDKEAIPSPTLGFIPDLSPIKSEMAQLDVVISEYLTLLYDQKTDWDATMDVFRQKLKDAGIQHVVAELQRQFDAFHATHRAMQQGYK
;
A
#
# COMPACT_ATOMS: atom_id res chain seq x y z
N MET A 1 2.19 -2.92 -5.53
CA MET A 1 2.53 -1.87 -4.55
C MET A 1 1.77 -0.59 -4.87
N ALA A 2 0.69 -0.31 -4.12
CA ALA A 2 0.05 1.00 -4.14
C ALA A 2 0.79 1.88 -3.13
N GLY A 3 1.59 2.83 -3.64
CA GLY A 3 2.44 3.70 -2.81
C GLY A 3 3.90 3.79 -3.28
N ASP A 4 4.35 2.83 -4.10
CA ASP A 4 5.75 2.73 -4.54
C ASP A 4 5.96 3.16 -6.01
N TYR A 5 4.91 3.72 -6.64
CA TYR A 5 4.96 4.15 -8.05
C TYR A 5 6.02 5.21 -8.33
N LEU A 6 6.36 6.06 -7.35
CA LEU A 6 7.42 7.06 -7.50
C LEU A 6 8.82 6.45 -7.36
N ASN A 7 8.96 5.33 -6.64
CA ASN A 7 10.25 4.67 -6.44
C ASN A 7 10.55 3.65 -7.55
N SER A 8 9.52 3.19 -8.28
CA SER A 8 9.71 2.34 -9.44
C SER A 8 10.22 3.15 -10.65
N PRO A 9 11.33 2.74 -11.30
CA PRO A 9 11.88 3.44 -12.46
C PRO A 9 10.94 3.46 -13.67
N VAL A 10 10.06 2.47 -13.77
CA VAL A 10 9.14 2.28 -14.88
C VAL A 10 7.74 1.91 -14.41
N TYR A 11 6.75 2.09 -15.28
CA TYR A 11 5.36 1.69 -15.06
C TYR A 11 4.70 1.26 -16.37
N ILE A 12 3.61 0.49 -16.25
CA ILE A 12 2.66 0.22 -17.34
C ILE A 12 1.32 0.81 -16.91
N ASP A 13 0.75 1.69 -17.74
CA ASP A 13 -0.57 2.26 -17.48
C ASP A 13 -1.66 1.24 -17.87
N PRO A 14 -2.45 0.71 -16.93
CA PRO A 14 -3.51 -0.23 -17.27
C PRO A 14 -4.64 0.39 -18.11
N ALA A 15 -4.73 1.72 -18.17
CA ALA A 15 -5.69 2.44 -18.99
C ALA A 15 -5.17 2.73 -20.43
N ASP A 16 -3.85 2.62 -20.69
CA ASP A 16 -3.31 2.78 -22.04
C ASP A 16 -3.48 1.47 -22.83
N PRO A 17 -4.29 1.44 -23.90
CA PRO A 17 -4.52 0.21 -24.66
C PRO A 17 -3.26 -0.36 -25.33
N ARG A 18 -2.18 0.42 -25.44
CA ARG A 18 -0.89 -0.03 -25.97
C ARG A 18 -0.06 -0.79 -24.93
N LEU A 19 -0.37 -0.64 -23.64
CA LEU A 19 0.30 -1.31 -22.52
C LEU A 19 1.84 -1.27 -22.61
N GLN A 20 2.36 -0.08 -22.88
CA GLN A 20 3.80 0.14 -22.99
C GLN A 20 4.44 0.35 -21.62
N VAL A 21 5.63 -0.23 -21.43
CA VAL A 21 6.54 0.11 -20.33
C VAL A 21 7.06 1.53 -20.59
N LYS A 22 6.79 2.43 -19.64
CA LYS A 22 7.15 3.85 -19.71
C LYS A 22 8.05 4.19 -18.53
N ILE A 23 8.94 5.17 -18.73
CA ILE A 23 9.77 5.71 -17.66
C ILE A 23 8.89 6.56 -16.75
N THR A 24 8.87 6.25 -15.45
CA THR A 24 8.05 6.95 -14.44
C THR A 24 8.35 8.45 -14.42
N TYR A 25 9.63 8.81 -14.45
CA TYR A 25 10.12 10.17 -14.25
C TYR A 25 9.96 11.10 -15.49
N ASP A 26 9.59 10.53 -16.64
CA ASP A 26 9.23 11.27 -17.84
C ASP A 26 7.71 11.50 -17.96
N SER A 27 6.92 11.00 -17.01
CA SER A 27 5.46 11.06 -17.08
C SER A 27 4.88 12.38 -16.59
N ASP A 28 3.74 12.77 -17.18
CA ASP A 28 2.97 13.94 -16.75
C ASP A 28 2.44 13.79 -15.31
N PHE A 29 2.16 12.56 -14.85
CA PHE A 29 1.67 12.33 -13.49
C PHE A 29 2.77 12.58 -12.47
N PHE A 30 4.02 12.20 -12.75
CA PHE A 30 5.15 12.48 -11.87
C PHE A 30 5.34 13.99 -11.71
N ALA A 31 5.38 14.72 -12.84
CA ALA A 31 5.45 16.18 -12.83
C ALA A 31 4.28 16.82 -12.07
N SER A 32 3.06 16.31 -12.24
CA SER A 32 1.86 16.81 -11.56
C SER A 32 1.90 16.59 -10.04
N ILE A 33 2.36 15.42 -9.59
CA ILE A 33 2.50 15.10 -8.16
C ILE A 33 3.52 16.04 -7.51
N LEU A 34 4.70 16.22 -8.12
CA LEU A 34 5.73 17.09 -7.57
C LEU A 34 5.37 18.57 -7.63
N GLY A 35 4.73 19.02 -8.71
CA GLY A 35 4.17 20.37 -8.79
C GLY A 35 3.15 20.64 -7.67
N LYS A 36 2.27 19.67 -7.37
CA LYS A 36 1.30 19.78 -6.26
C LYS A 36 1.99 19.77 -4.90
N LEU A 37 3.00 18.91 -4.70
CA LEU A 37 3.79 18.87 -3.46
C LEU A 37 4.46 20.23 -3.20
N HIS A 38 5.14 20.80 -4.19
CA HIS A 38 5.79 22.11 -4.05
C HIS A 38 4.77 23.22 -3.81
N GLU A 39 3.60 23.17 -4.47
CA GLU A 39 2.51 24.11 -4.19
C GLU A 39 2.07 24.04 -2.72
N TRP A 40 1.90 22.83 -2.18
CA TRP A 40 1.52 22.61 -0.79
C TRP A 40 2.61 23.03 0.19
N GLN A 41 3.89 22.84 -0.14
CA GLN A 41 5.00 23.33 0.66
C GLN A 41 5.05 24.88 0.69
N ARG A 42 4.87 25.55 -0.46
CA ARG A 42 4.81 27.03 -0.54
C ARG A 42 3.67 27.60 0.29
N LYS A 43 2.54 26.91 0.33
CA LYS A 43 1.36 27.29 1.13
C LYS A 43 1.48 26.88 2.61
N GLY A 44 2.50 26.13 2.99
CA GLY A 44 2.71 25.63 4.35
C GLY A 44 1.77 24.49 4.77
N TYR A 45 1.13 23.81 3.81
CA TYR A 45 0.22 22.69 4.08
C TYR A 45 0.95 21.38 4.35
N THR A 46 2.14 21.23 3.78
CA THR A 46 3.03 20.11 4.06
C THR A 46 4.38 20.63 4.52
N PRO A 47 5.04 19.91 5.44
CA PRO A 47 6.37 20.29 5.86
C PRO A 47 7.39 20.09 4.72
N ASN A 48 8.50 20.83 4.76
CA ASN A 48 9.60 20.58 3.82
C ASN A 48 10.26 19.24 4.19
N TYR A 49 10.22 18.27 3.27
CA TYR A 49 10.59 16.87 3.49
C TYR A 49 12.03 16.74 4.04
N VAL A 50 12.94 17.58 3.57
CA VAL A 50 14.36 17.56 3.96
C VAL A 50 14.60 17.97 5.42
N SER A 51 13.67 18.71 6.05
CA SER A 51 13.87 19.27 7.40
C SER A 51 12.97 18.70 8.50
N THR A 52 12.09 17.73 8.20
CA THR A 52 10.95 17.44 9.11
C THR A 52 10.69 15.99 9.44
N THR A 53 11.21 15.03 8.67
CA THR A 53 11.11 13.59 9.04
C THR A 53 11.82 13.29 10.37
N SER A 54 12.86 14.05 10.73
CA SER A 54 13.51 13.97 12.04
C SER A 54 12.78 14.74 13.15
N ALA A 55 11.82 15.61 12.82
CA ALA A 55 11.11 16.46 13.79
C ALA A 55 9.88 15.76 14.41
N ILE A 56 9.40 14.67 13.81
CA ILE A 56 8.23 13.91 14.28
C ILE A 56 8.61 12.44 14.45
N PRO A 57 9.12 12.04 15.62
CA PRO A 57 9.56 10.67 15.87
C PRO A 57 8.44 9.62 15.76
N ASP A 58 7.19 10.02 16.00
CA ASP A 58 6.01 9.16 15.89
C ASP A 58 4.88 9.89 15.12
N PRO A 59 4.87 9.78 13.77
CA PRO A 59 3.86 10.41 12.93
C PRO A 59 2.44 9.87 13.18
N GLU A 60 2.32 8.59 13.55
CA GLU A 60 1.03 7.95 13.81
C GLU A 60 0.37 8.57 15.06
N LYS A 61 1.14 8.66 16.15
CA LYS A 61 0.70 9.31 17.39
C LYS A 61 0.44 10.79 17.18
N ALA A 62 1.31 11.50 16.46
CA ALA A 62 1.12 12.93 16.20
C ALA A 62 -0.17 13.20 15.39
N PHE A 63 -0.52 12.35 14.43
CA PHE A 63 -1.82 12.42 13.75
C PHE A 63 -2.98 12.15 14.72
N ASN A 64 -2.89 11.09 15.54
CA ASN A 64 -3.94 10.79 16.53
C ASN A 64 -4.11 11.89 17.58
N GLU A 65 -3.04 12.63 17.91
CA GLU A 65 -3.07 13.83 18.77
C GLU A 65 -3.63 15.08 18.05
N GLY A 66 -4.01 14.98 16.78
CA GLY A 66 -4.58 16.09 16.00
C GLY A 66 -3.54 17.09 15.49
N LYS A 67 -2.24 16.73 15.47
CA LYS A 67 -1.18 17.61 14.94
C LYS A 67 -1.15 17.67 13.42
N PHE A 68 -1.78 16.71 12.74
CA PHE A 68 -1.93 16.67 11.28
C PHE A 68 -3.40 16.49 10.92
N ALA A 69 -3.84 17.19 9.87
CA ALA A 69 -5.19 17.04 9.33
C ALA A 69 -5.33 15.79 8.43
N ALA A 70 -4.24 15.34 7.80
CA ALA A 70 -4.22 14.19 6.92
C ALA A 70 -2.86 13.48 6.98
N THR A 71 -2.86 12.18 6.69
CA THR A 71 -1.67 11.35 6.54
C THR A 71 -1.91 10.29 5.47
N TRP A 72 -0.86 9.59 5.06
CA TRP A 72 -0.99 8.48 4.11
C TRP A 72 -1.88 7.38 4.70
N SER A 73 -2.59 6.69 3.83
CA SER A 73 -3.53 5.64 4.22
C SER A 73 -3.60 4.55 3.16
N VAL A 74 -3.92 3.33 3.61
CA VAL A 74 -4.40 2.23 2.78
C VAL A 74 -5.85 1.94 3.14
N VAL A 75 -6.54 1.17 2.30
CA VAL A 75 -7.99 0.87 2.43
C VAL A 75 -8.37 0.49 3.87
N MET A 76 -7.59 -0.40 4.50
CA MET A 76 -7.86 -0.90 5.85
C MET A 76 -7.30 -0.03 6.99
N LYS A 77 -6.49 1.00 6.68
CA LYS A 77 -5.71 1.72 7.70
C LYS A 77 -6.57 2.44 8.74
N GLN A 78 -7.74 2.93 8.34
CA GLN A 78 -8.70 3.52 9.28
C GLN A 78 -9.10 2.53 10.37
N THR A 79 -9.30 1.25 10.02
CA THR A 79 -9.69 0.20 10.98
C THR A 79 -8.60 -0.10 12.01
N GLU A 80 -7.33 0.10 11.66
CA GLU A 80 -6.19 -0.11 12.56
C GLU A 80 -6.00 1.05 13.55
N ARG A 81 -6.48 2.25 13.21
CA ARG A 81 -6.16 3.49 13.95
C ARG A 81 -7.32 4.05 14.74
N ILE A 82 -8.56 3.74 14.35
CA ILE A 82 -9.76 4.42 14.85
C ILE A 82 -9.89 4.38 16.38
N ASP A 83 -9.54 3.27 17.03
CA ASP A 83 -9.63 3.16 18.49
C ASP A 83 -8.61 4.05 19.21
N ALA A 84 -7.37 4.11 18.71
CA ALA A 84 -6.35 5.00 19.25
C ALA A 84 -6.70 6.47 18.97
N PHE A 85 -7.23 6.76 17.78
CA PHE A 85 -7.70 8.09 17.40
C PHE A 85 -8.85 8.56 18.29
N LYS A 86 -9.94 7.78 18.44
CA LYS A 86 -11.09 8.15 19.29
C LYS A 86 -10.73 8.26 20.77
N ALA A 87 -9.73 7.51 21.25
CA ALA A 87 -9.22 7.66 22.62
C ALA A 87 -8.54 9.02 22.85
N MET A 88 -7.86 9.58 21.84
CA MET A 88 -7.18 10.88 21.92
C MET A 88 -8.07 12.04 21.46
N GLN A 89 -8.99 11.79 20.53
CA GLN A 89 -9.90 12.75 19.91
C GLN A 89 -11.35 12.23 19.97
N PRO A 90 -12.02 12.24 21.13
CA PRO A 90 -13.35 11.65 21.29
C PRO A 90 -14.44 12.27 20.40
N GLN A 91 -14.28 13.55 20.05
CA GLN A 91 -15.19 14.30 19.18
C GLN A 91 -14.68 14.40 17.73
N GLY A 92 -13.49 13.86 17.45
CA GLY A 92 -12.92 13.89 16.10
C GLY A 92 -13.55 12.82 15.23
N GLU A 93 -13.69 13.10 13.94
CA GLU A 93 -14.07 12.11 12.94
C GLU A 93 -12.85 11.75 12.08
N LEU A 94 -12.69 10.45 11.84
CA LEU A 94 -11.61 9.90 11.02
C LEU A 94 -12.23 9.22 9.80
N GLU A 95 -11.75 9.60 8.62
CA GLU A 95 -12.18 9.03 7.36
C GLU A 95 -10.99 8.74 6.44
N ASN A 96 -11.14 7.75 5.57
CA ASN A 96 -10.27 7.57 4.42
C ASN A 96 -10.82 8.39 3.24
N VAL A 97 -10.02 9.34 2.76
CA VAL A 97 -10.34 10.13 1.56
C VAL A 97 -9.68 9.49 0.34
N TYR A 98 -10.50 9.01 -0.60
CA TYR A 98 -10.02 8.44 -1.85
C TYR A 98 -9.88 9.53 -2.92
N LEU A 99 -8.69 9.62 -3.53
CA LEU A 99 -8.44 10.53 -4.63
C LEU A 99 -8.98 9.91 -5.93
N HIS A 100 -9.69 10.71 -6.73
CA HIS A 100 -10.33 10.27 -7.98
C HIS A 100 -11.27 9.05 -7.83
N PRO A 101 -12.27 9.10 -6.92
CA PRO A 101 -13.19 7.99 -6.69
C PRO A 101 -14.03 7.63 -7.93
N GLU A 102 -14.12 8.52 -8.92
CA GLU A 102 -14.78 8.30 -10.20
C GLU A 102 -14.01 7.38 -11.15
N LYS A 103 -12.70 7.18 -10.92
CA LYS A 103 -11.86 6.35 -11.78
C LYS A 103 -11.99 4.86 -11.43
N PRO A 104 -11.80 3.97 -12.41
CA PRO A 104 -11.80 2.53 -12.14
C PRO A 104 -10.69 2.15 -11.15
N LYS A 105 -11.01 1.21 -10.27
CA LYS A 105 -10.03 0.57 -9.39
C LYS A 105 -9.40 -0.60 -10.14
N TYR A 106 -8.07 -0.71 -10.08
CA TYR A 106 -7.34 -1.83 -10.67
C TYR A 106 -6.74 -2.74 -9.61
N LEU A 107 -6.87 -4.05 -9.79
CA LEU A 107 -6.17 -5.07 -9.00
C LEU A 107 -4.80 -5.34 -9.63
N PHE A 108 -3.74 -4.83 -9.01
CA PHE A 108 -2.36 -5.01 -9.47
C PHE A 108 -1.67 -6.25 -8.91
N THR A 109 -2.13 -6.75 -7.76
CA THR A 109 -1.62 -7.97 -7.13
C THR A 109 -2.79 -8.81 -6.61
N GLY A 110 -2.62 -10.14 -6.60
CA GLY A 110 -3.60 -11.07 -6.02
C GLY A 110 -3.49 -11.18 -4.50
N SER A 111 -2.40 -10.68 -3.91
CA SER A 111 -2.14 -10.70 -2.48
C SER A 111 -1.08 -9.66 -2.11
N ASP A 112 -1.22 -9.01 -0.95
CA ASP A 112 -0.23 -8.06 -0.43
C ASP A 112 0.48 -8.66 0.80
N ASN A 113 -0.28 -8.96 1.86
CA ASN A 113 0.20 -9.66 3.05
C ASN A 113 -0.07 -11.16 2.96
N ILE A 114 0.95 -11.99 3.16
CA ILE A 114 0.86 -13.45 3.01
C ILE A 114 1.53 -14.15 4.20
N LEU A 115 0.83 -15.12 4.79
CA LEU A 115 1.45 -16.09 5.71
C LEU A 115 2.21 -17.15 4.92
N SER A 116 3.50 -17.31 5.21
CA SER A 116 4.36 -18.30 4.57
C SER A 116 4.92 -19.29 5.58
N VAL A 117 5.03 -20.57 5.18
CA VAL A 117 5.77 -21.60 5.92
C VAL A 117 7.12 -21.78 5.26
N PHE A 118 8.20 -21.65 6.03
CA PHE A 118 9.55 -21.84 5.51
C PHE A 118 9.73 -23.26 4.93
N SER A 119 10.34 -23.35 3.75
CA SER A 119 10.64 -24.63 3.08
C SER A 119 11.57 -25.53 3.90
N THR A 120 12.31 -24.97 4.86
CA THR A 120 13.21 -25.67 5.77
C THR A 120 12.56 -26.08 7.09
N SER A 121 11.28 -25.76 7.31
CA SER A 121 10.56 -26.14 8.54
C SER A 121 10.48 -27.66 8.68
N ARG A 122 10.70 -28.16 9.89
CA ARG A 122 10.49 -29.58 10.23
C ARG A 122 9.04 -29.91 10.58
N HIS A 123 8.17 -28.90 10.64
CA HIS A 123 6.77 -29.00 11.10
C HIS A 123 5.81 -28.30 10.11
N VAL A 124 5.97 -28.58 8.82
CA VAL A 124 5.16 -27.93 7.75
C VAL A 124 3.67 -28.26 7.91
N ASN A 125 3.34 -29.52 8.18
CA ASN A 125 1.96 -29.97 8.29
C ASN A 125 1.26 -29.34 9.50
N GLU A 126 1.96 -29.23 10.63
CA GLU A 126 1.44 -28.61 11.85
C GLU A 126 1.26 -27.11 11.69
N ALA A 127 2.19 -26.42 11.03
CA ALA A 127 2.05 -25.01 10.71
C ALA A 127 0.82 -24.74 9.83
N VAL A 128 0.60 -25.57 8.80
CA VAL A 128 -0.59 -25.48 7.95
C VAL A 128 -1.86 -25.83 8.72
N ALA A 129 -1.84 -26.86 9.57
CA ALA A 129 -2.96 -27.22 10.41
C ALA A 129 -3.35 -26.09 11.38
N PHE A 130 -2.37 -25.38 11.93
CA PHE A 130 -2.61 -24.21 12.79
C PHE A 130 -3.26 -23.06 12.01
N ILE A 131 -2.76 -22.74 10.81
CA ILE A 131 -3.37 -21.71 9.95
C ILE A 131 -4.82 -22.08 9.58
N ASN A 132 -5.08 -23.35 9.31
CA ASN A 132 -6.45 -23.83 9.05
C ASN A 132 -7.34 -23.74 10.29
N TRP A 133 -6.80 -24.04 11.47
CA TRP A 133 -7.53 -23.91 12.74
C TRP A 133 -7.90 -22.46 13.04
N ILE A 134 -7.02 -21.49 12.78
CA ILE A 134 -7.34 -20.05 12.92
C ILE A 134 -8.58 -19.68 12.10
N ARG A 135 -8.74 -20.28 10.92
CA ARG A 135 -9.84 -19.99 9.97
C ARG A 135 -10.98 -21.01 10.03
N SER A 136 -10.99 -21.94 10.98
CA SER A 136 -12.02 -22.99 11.02
C SER A 136 -13.31 -22.54 11.69
N SER A 137 -13.29 -21.46 12.48
CA SER A 137 -14.47 -20.88 13.12
C SER A 137 -14.23 -19.41 13.44
N GLN A 138 -15.31 -18.65 13.65
CA GLN A 138 -15.24 -17.26 14.13
C GLN A 138 -14.54 -17.17 15.49
N GLU A 139 -14.83 -18.12 16.40
CA GLU A 139 -14.24 -18.15 17.75
C GLU A 139 -12.71 -18.30 17.71
N ASN A 140 -12.17 -19.17 16.85
CA ASN A 140 -10.72 -19.34 16.73
C ASN A 140 -10.06 -18.10 16.13
N TYR A 141 -10.71 -17.49 15.13
CA TYR A 141 -10.21 -16.27 14.51
C TYR A 141 -10.21 -15.11 15.51
N ASP A 142 -11.29 -14.97 16.28
CA ASP A 142 -11.44 -13.95 17.32
C ASP A 142 -10.38 -14.13 18.40
N LEU A 143 -10.20 -15.37 18.89
CA LEU A 143 -9.17 -15.68 19.89
C LEU A 143 -7.76 -15.31 19.41
N PHE A 144 -7.43 -15.65 18.16
CA PHE A 144 -6.11 -15.37 17.62
C PHE A 144 -5.88 -13.89 17.28
N SER A 145 -6.94 -13.16 16.90
CA SER A 145 -6.84 -11.78 16.41
C SER A 145 -7.11 -10.71 17.47
N TYR A 146 -7.97 -11.01 18.45
CA TYR A 146 -8.46 -10.05 19.47
C TYR A 146 -8.26 -10.55 20.90
N GLY A 147 -7.96 -11.84 21.09
CA GLY A 147 -7.72 -12.45 22.39
C GLY A 147 -9.00 -12.97 23.02
N ILE A 148 -9.06 -12.97 24.35
CA ILE A 148 -10.21 -13.45 25.15
C ILE A 148 -11.23 -12.32 25.36
N GLU A 149 -12.49 -12.53 24.95
CA GLU A 149 -13.61 -11.63 25.23
C GLU A 149 -13.83 -11.45 26.75
N GLY A 150 -14.17 -10.23 27.18
CA GLY A 150 -14.27 -9.84 28.59
C GLY A 150 -12.94 -9.54 29.27
N VAL A 151 -11.81 -9.92 28.64
CA VAL A 151 -10.45 -9.65 29.15
C VAL A 151 -9.73 -8.62 28.29
N HIS A 152 -9.67 -8.85 26.98
CA HIS A 152 -8.90 -8.04 26.03
C HIS A 152 -9.79 -7.13 25.17
N TYR A 153 -11.06 -7.49 24.99
CA TYR A 153 -12.09 -6.74 24.28
C TYR A 153 -13.49 -7.19 24.75
N ASN A 154 -14.53 -6.46 24.38
CA ASN A 154 -15.93 -6.87 24.50
C ASN A 154 -16.60 -6.82 23.12
N LEU A 155 -17.70 -7.56 22.92
CA LEU A 155 -18.55 -7.40 21.75
C LEU A 155 -19.73 -6.47 22.01
N GLU A 156 -19.99 -5.58 21.04
CA GLU A 156 -21.19 -4.75 20.97
C GLU A 156 -21.81 -4.93 19.59
N ASN A 157 -22.90 -5.71 19.49
CA ASN A 157 -23.54 -6.05 18.21
C ASN A 157 -22.53 -6.54 17.15
N GLU A 158 -21.71 -7.53 17.51
CA GLU A 158 -20.64 -8.11 16.69
C GLU A 158 -19.39 -7.23 16.46
N ALA A 159 -19.40 -5.96 16.87
CA ALA A 159 -18.28 -5.06 16.77
C ALA A 159 -17.34 -5.15 18.00
N ILE A 160 -16.04 -4.94 17.77
CA ILE A 160 -15.04 -4.89 18.84
C ILE A 160 -15.20 -3.60 19.63
N SER A 161 -15.31 -3.71 20.94
CA SER A 161 -15.32 -2.58 21.87
C SER A 161 -14.23 -2.75 22.93
N TYR A 162 -13.41 -1.70 23.10
CA TYR A 162 -12.44 -1.62 24.19
C TYR A 162 -12.97 -0.83 25.39
N ASP A 163 -14.28 -0.57 25.44
CA ASP A 163 -14.89 0.08 26.59
C ASP A 163 -14.64 -0.73 27.85
N ARG A 164 -14.20 -0.03 28.91
CA ARG A 164 -13.87 -0.64 30.22
C ARG A 164 -12.73 -1.66 30.15
N ILE A 165 -12.00 -1.75 29.03
CA ILE A 165 -10.76 -2.50 28.92
C ILE A 165 -9.57 -1.55 29.08
N ALA A 166 -8.77 -1.79 30.11
CA ALA A 166 -7.57 -1.02 30.37
C ALA A 166 -6.56 -1.18 29.20
N PRO A 167 -5.83 -0.11 28.80
CA PRO A 167 -4.93 -0.17 27.65
C PRO A 167 -3.88 -1.29 27.70
N ASP A 168 -3.35 -1.60 28.88
CA ASP A 168 -2.37 -2.66 29.14
C ASP A 168 -2.93 -4.08 28.96
N LYS A 169 -4.26 -4.23 28.96
CA LYS A 169 -4.95 -5.51 28.70
C LYS A 169 -5.32 -5.71 27.24
N ARG A 170 -5.18 -4.70 26.38
CA ARG A 170 -5.59 -4.82 24.98
C ARG A 170 -4.62 -5.73 24.24
N TYR A 171 -5.14 -6.79 23.65
CA TYR A 171 -4.36 -7.65 22.77
C TYR A 171 -4.37 -7.05 21.36
N ALA A 172 -3.25 -6.46 20.97
CA ALA A 172 -3.09 -5.74 19.72
C ALA A 172 -1.99 -6.38 18.86
N PRO A 173 -2.24 -7.57 18.29
CA PRO A 173 -1.27 -8.23 17.43
C PRO A 173 -1.19 -7.53 16.07
N ILE A 174 -0.20 -7.94 15.27
CA ILE A 174 -0.01 -7.47 13.89
C ILE A 174 -1.02 -8.18 12.96
N SER A 175 -2.31 -7.89 13.15
CA SER A 175 -3.41 -8.63 12.53
C SER A 175 -3.44 -8.56 11.01
N TRP A 176 -2.86 -7.52 10.40
CA TRP A 176 -2.74 -7.40 8.94
C TRP A 176 -1.97 -8.55 8.29
N ALA A 177 -1.16 -9.29 9.05
CA ALA A 177 -0.39 -10.43 8.53
C ALA A 177 -1.25 -11.68 8.25
N TRP A 178 -2.44 -11.79 8.86
CA TRP A 178 -3.34 -12.94 8.68
C TRP A 178 -4.79 -12.56 8.43
N ASN A 179 -5.05 -11.25 8.30
CA ASN A 179 -6.39 -10.69 8.15
C ASN A 179 -7.19 -11.43 7.07
N ASP A 180 -8.40 -11.84 7.43
CA ASP A 180 -9.37 -12.44 6.53
C ASP A 180 -10.69 -11.67 6.64
N ILE A 181 -11.07 -10.99 5.56
CA ILE A 181 -12.24 -10.11 5.51
C ILE A 181 -13.57 -10.83 5.80
N ARG A 182 -13.57 -12.17 5.65
CA ARG A 182 -14.71 -13.05 5.95
C ARG A 182 -14.93 -13.24 7.45
N PHE A 183 -13.89 -13.07 8.26
CA PHE A 183 -13.92 -13.26 9.72
C PHE A 183 -13.66 -11.97 10.51
N VAL A 184 -13.09 -10.94 9.90
CA VAL A 184 -12.79 -9.70 10.62
C VAL A 184 -14.02 -9.06 11.24
N ARG A 185 -13.86 -8.72 12.53
CA ARG A 185 -14.70 -7.80 13.26
C ARG A 185 -14.08 -6.41 13.22
N PHE A 186 -14.91 -5.42 12.92
CA PHE A 186 -14.51 -4.02 12.97
C PHE A 186 -14.76 -3.45 14.37
N SER A 187 -14.01 -2.40 14.72
CA SER A 187 -14.29 -1.61 15.93
C SER A 187 -15.70 -1.05 15.89
N LYS A 188 -16.35 -0.89 17.05
CA LYS A 188 -17.63 -0.19 17.19
C LYS A 188 -17.61 1.25 16.65
N HIS A 189 -16.43 1.82 16.44
CA HIS A 189 -16.24 3.13 15.85
C HIS A 189 -16.23 3.13 14.32
N ILE A 190 -16.30 1.95 13.69
CA ILE A 190 -16.52 1.79 12.26
C ILE A 190 -18.02 1.60 12.04
N SER A 191 -18.63 2.42 11.18
CA SER A 191 -20.04 2.27 10.86
C SER A 191 -20.30 0.95 10.12
N PRO A 192 -21.46 0.30 10.32
CA PRO A 192 -21.82 -0.91 9.58
C PRO A 192 -21.74 -0.72 8.06
N GLU A 193 -22.14 0.45 7.56
CA GLU A 193 -22.11 0.78 6.13
C GLU A 193 -20.67 0.82 5.60
N TYR A 194 -19.75 1.44 6.34
CA TYR A 194 -18.35 1.48 5.93
C TYR A 194 -17.69 0.10 6.06
N GLY A 195 -18.04 -0.67 7.10
CA GLY A 195 -17.61 -2.06 7.22
C GLY A 195 -18.03 -2.90 6.02
N GLU A 196 -19.26 -2.75 5.53
CA GLU A 196 -19.75 -3.45 4.34
C GLU A 196 -19.04 -2.97 3.06
N GLN A 197 -18.76 -1.67 2.95
CA GLN A 197 -17.94 -1.14 1.83
C GLN A 197 -16.54 -1.76 1.81
N LEU A 198 -15.90 -1.93 2.97
CA LEU A 198 -14.60 -2.59 3.07
C LEU A 198 -14.67 -4.07 2.68
N ARG A 199 -15.71 -4.80 3.09
CA ARG A 199 -15.91 -6.20 2.69
C ARG A 199 -16.08 -6.38 1.19
N ASN A 200 -16.68 -5.39 0.53
CA ASN A 200 -16.93 -5.41 -0.91
C ASN A 200 -15.94 -4.53 -1.70
N TRP A 201 -14.83 -4.12 -1.09
CA TRP A 201 -13.94 -3.10 -1.67
C TRP A 201 -13.45 -3.47 -3.08
N ASP A 202 -13.11 -4.74 -3.29
CA ASP A 202 -12.56 -5.24 -4.55
C ASP A 202 -13.61 -5.80 -5.53
N LYS A 203 -14.91 -5.78 -5.16
CA LYS A 203 -15.97 -6.42 -5.96
C LYS A 203 -16.07 -5.89 -7.40
N GLU A 204 -15.88 -4.58 -7.57
CA GLU A 204 -15.93 -3.89 -8.86
C GLU A 204 -14.53 -3.55 -9.40
N ALA A 205 -13.47 -4.09 -8.79
CA ALA A 205 -12.12 -3.82 -9.22
C ALA A 205 -11.77 -4.60 -10.49
N ILE A 206 -11.12 -3.93 -11.43
CA ILE A 206 -10.73 -4.49 -12.73
C ILE A 206 -9.36 -5.16 -12.57
N PRO A 207 -9.19 -6.45 -12.91
CA PRO A 207 -7.87 -7.06 -12.97
C PRO A 207 -6.94 -6.25 -13.88
N SER A 208 -5.80 -5.80 -13.34
CA SER A 208 -4.79 -5.09 -14.15
C SER A 208 -4.27 -6.03 -15.24
N PRO A 209 -3.95 -5.54 -16.45
CA PRO A 209 -3.22 -6.30 -17.46
C PRO A 209 -1.86 -6.82 -16.98
N THR A 210 -1.32 -6.24 -15.91
CA THR A 210 -0.07 -6.68 -15.25
C THR A 210 -0.27 -7.65 -14.09
N LEU A 211 -1.51 -8.02 -13.76
CA LEU A 211 -1.80 -8.92 -12.64
C LEU A 211 -1.13 -10.29 -12.85
N GLY A 212 -0.22 -10.65 -11.94
CA GLY A 212 0.55 -11.90 -12.02
C GLY A 212 1.80 -11.83 -12.90
N PHE A 213 2.09 -10.68 -13.51
CA PHE A 213 3.36 -10.46 -14.19
C PHE A 213 4.48 -10.23 -13.16
N ILE A 214 5.44 -11.15 -13.12
CA ILE A 214 6.64 -11.05 -12.27
C ILE A 214 7.85 -11.14 -13.22
N PRO A 215 8.53 -10.03 -13.52
CA PRO A 215 9.67 -10.05 -14.43
C PRO A 215 10.89 -10.74 -13.81
N ASP A 216 11.67 -11.44 -14.62
CA ASP A 216 13.01 -11.87 -14.26
C ASP A 216 13.95 -10.67 -14.37
N LEU A 217 14.44 -10.20 -13.23
CA LEU A 217 15.36 -9.06 -13.16
C LEU A 217 16.83 -9.46 -13.35
N SER A 218 17.15 -10.75 -13.45
CA SER A 218 18.53 -11.23 -13.62
C SER A 218 19.26 -10.59 -14.82
N PRO A 219 18.63 -10.40 -16.00
CA PRO A 219 19.28 -9.77 -17.16
C PRO A 219 19.61 -8.28 -16.99
N ILE A 220 18.93 -7.60 -16.08
CA ILE A 220 19.00 -6.14 -15.87
C ILE A 220 19.39 -5.78 -14.43
N LYS A 221 19.96 -6.73 -13.70
CA LYS A 221 20.24 -6.60 -12.26
C LYS A 221 21.20 -5.44 -11.94
N SER A 222 22.20 -5.23 -12.80
CA SER A 222 23.19 -4.16 -12.61
C SER A 222 22.56 -2.79 -12.81
N GLU A 223 21.76 -2.64 -13.86
CA GLU A 223 21.04 -1.41 -14.20
C GLU A 223 20.05 -1.07 -13.10
N MET A 224 19.27 -2.04 -12.61
CA MET A 224 18.35 -1.81 -11.48
C MET A 224 19.08 -1.26 -10.25
N ALA A 225 20.22 -1.85 -9.88
CA ALA A 225 21.01 -1.35 -8.75
C ALA A 225 21.58 0.07 -8.97
N GLN A 226 21.97 0.41 -10.20
CA GLN A 226 22.44 1.76 -10.52
C GLN A 226 21.29 2.78 -10.52
N LEU A 227 20.12 2.39 -11.05
CA LEU A 227 18.92 3.21 -11.04
C LEU A 227 18.47 3.50 -9.61
N ASP A 228 18.45 2.51 -8.71
CA ASP A 228 18.06 2.70 -7.32
C ASP A 228 18.89 3.78 -6.62
N VAL A 229 20.21 3.82 -6.88
CA VAL A 229 21.12 4.85 -6.34
C VAL A 229 20.76 6.24 -6.89
N VAL A 230 20.60 6.35 -8.22
CA VAL A 230 20.26 7.62 -8.88
C VAL A 230 18.89 8.12 -8.42
N ILE A 231 17.89 7.25 -8.34
CA ILE A 231 16.53 7.56 -7.91
C ILE A 231 16.53 8.06 -6.47
N SER A 232 17.20 7.36 -5.56
CA SER A 232 17.26 7.73 -4.14
C SER A 232 17.93 9.10 -3.92
N GLU A 233 19.01 9.37 -4.65
CA GLU A 233 19.71 10.65 -4.61
C GLU A 233 18.82 11.79 -5.11
N TYR A 234 18.16 11.61 -6.26
CA TYR A 234 17.46 12.70 -6.94
C TYR A 234 16.04 12.94 -6.45
N LEU A 235 15.28 11.90 -6.10
CA LEU A 235 13.91 12.10 -5.57
C LEU A 235 13.93 12.95 -4.31
N THR A 236 14.92 12.76 -3.44
CA THR A 236 15.10 13.58 -2.23
C THR A 236 15.27 15.06 -2.56
N LEU A 237 16.08 15.37 -3.58
CA LEU A 237 16.29 16.75 -4.05
C LEU A 237 15.02 17.32 -4.69
N LEU A 238 14.35 16.53 -5.52
CA LEU A 238 13.15 16.92 -6.26
C LEU A 238 11.93 17.12 -5.34
N TYR A 239 11.91 16.53 -4.15
CA TYR A 239 10.89 16.80 -3.12
C TYR A 239 11.05 18.14 -2.42
N ASP A 240 12.22 18.79 -2.49
CA ASP A 240 12.42 20.13 -1.91
C ASP A 240 12.00 21.21 -2.91
N GLN A 241 10.98 22.00 -2.56
CA GLN A 241 10.55 23.16 -3.37
C GLN A 241 11.64 24.21 -3.63
N LYS A 242 12.76 24.19 -2.90
CA LYS A 242 13.89 25.12 -3.10
C LYS A 242 14.82 24.69 -4.24
N THR A 243 14.69 23.44 -4.69
CA THR A 243 15.49 22.90 -5.79
C THR A 243 15.08 23.54 -7.12
N ASP A 244 16.06 23.88 -7.96
CA ASP A 244 15.81 24.24 -9.35
C ASP A 244 15.31 23.01 -10.10
N TRP A 245 14.00 22.95 -10.27
CA TRP A 245 13.29 21.79 -10.78
C TRP A 245 13.75 21.40 -12.18
N ASP A 246 13.74 22.35 -13.12
CA ASP A 246 14.02 22.07 -14.53
C ASP A 246 15.46 21.59 -14.70
N ALA A 247 16.42 22.30 -14.09
CA ALA A 247 17.83 21.92 -14.14
C ALA A 247 18.08 20.55 -13.48
N THR A 248 17.45 20.29 -12.32
CA THR A 248 17.65 19.02 -11.60
C THR A 248 17.01 17.85 -12.34
N MET A 249 15.84 18.05 -12.95
CA MET A 249 15.19 17.01 -13.75
C MET A 249 15.97 16.65 -15.01
N ASP A 250 16.59 17.62 -15.67
CA ASP A 250 17.42 17.34 -16.85
C ASP A 250 18.64 16.49 -16.49
N VAL A 251 19.31 16.81 -15.38
CA VAL A 251 20.43 16.01 -14.87
C VAL A 251 19.95 14.62 -14.41
N PHE A 252 18.81 14.53 -13.72
CA PHE A 252 18.24 13.27 -13.27
C PHE A 252 17.95 12.34 -14.45
N ARG A 253 17.26 12.85 -15.49
CA ARG A 253 16.97 12.12 -16.72
C ARG A 253 18.23 11.63 -17.42
N GLN A 254 19.28 12.47 -17.47
CA GLN A 254 20.54 12.06 -18.06
C GLN A 254 21.19 10.92 -17.26
N LYS A 255 21.21 11.02 -15.92
CA LYS A 255 21.75 9.95 -15.07
C LYS A 255 20.96 8.65 -15.16
N LEU A 256 19.63 8.71 -15.30
CA LEU A 256 18.82 7.51 -15.55
C LEU A 256 19.19 6.85 -16.89
N LYS A 257 19.43 7.64 -17.94
CA LYS A 257 19.90 7.15 -19.24
C LYS A 257 21.28 6.50 -19.13
N ASP A 258 22.22 7.16 -18.44
CA ASP A 258 23.58 6.65 -18.22
C ASP A 258 23.58 5.36 -17.39
N ALA A 259 22.62 5.22 -16.46
CA ALA A 259 22.39 4.01 -15.65
C ALA A 259 21.66 2.88 -16.40
N GLY A 260 21.30 3.08 -17.67
CA GLY A 260 20.74 2.02 -18.52
C GLY A 260 19.21 1.89 -18.50
N ILE A 261 18.46 2.93 -18.11
CA ILE A 261 16.97 2.87 -18.06
C ILE A 261 16.33 2.40 -19.38
N GLN A 262 16.94 2.70 -20.52
CA GLN A 262 16.43 2.27 -21.83
C GLN A 262 16.50 0.75 -22.03
N HIS A 263 17.57 0.12 -21.53
CA HIS A 263 17.69 -1.34 -21.56
C HIS A 263 16.64 -1.98 -20.64
N VAL A 264 16.43 -1.42 -19.45
CA VAL A 264 15.39 -1.86 -18.51
C VAL A 264 14.00 -1.80 -19.15
N VAL A 265 13.66 -0.68 -19.80
CA VAL A 265 12.37 -0.53 -20.51
C VAL A 265 12.22 -1.60 -21.58
N ALA A 266 13.24 -1.80 -22.43
CA ALA A 266 13.18 -2.76 -23.52
C ALA A 266 13.02 -4.21 -23.03
N GLU A 267 13.77 -4.61 -22.00
CA GLU A 267 13.72 -5.96 -21.45
C GLU A 267 12.39 -6.23 -20.74
N LEU A 268 11.91 -5.28 -19.92
CA LEU A 268 10.61 -5.42 -19.26
C LEU A 268 9.46 -5.45 -20.27
N GLN A 269 9.52 -4.66 -21.35
CA GLN A 269 8.53 -4.73 -22.43
C GLN A 269 8.53 -6.11 -23.09
N ARG A 270 9.70 -6.63 -23.44
CA ARG A 270 9.84 -7.95 -24.07
C ARG A 270 9.25 -9.06 -23.19
N GLN A 271 9.53 -9.04 -21.89
CA GLN A 271 8.98 -10.01 -20.94
C GLN A 271 7.46 -9.83 -20.77
N PHE A 272 6.97 -8.60 -20.68
CA PHE A 272 5.55 -8.30 -20.55
C PHE A 272 4.76 -8.73 -21.79
N ASP A 273 5.27 -8.48 -23.00
CA ASP A 273 4.63 -8.90 -24.25
C ASP A 273 4.47 -10.42 -24.32
N ALA A 274 5.50 -11.17 -23.90
CA ALA A 274 5.46 -12.63 -23.84
C ALA A 274 4.43 -13.13 -22.82
N PHE A 275 4.38 -12.51 -21.63
CA PHE A 275 3.39 -12.81 -20.60
C PHE A 275 1.96 -12.55 -21.10
N HIS A 276 1.72 -11.35 -21.64
CA HIS A 276 0.39 -10.90 -22.04
C HIS A 276 -0.16 -11.69 -23.23
N ALA A 277 0.67 -12.09 -24.19
CA ALA A 277 0.28 -12.98 -25.28
C ALA A 277 -0.19 -14.36 -24.76
N THR A 278 0.56 -14.94 -23.81
CA THR A 278 0.21 -16.23 -23.19
C THR A 278 -1.07 -16.14 -22.38
N HIS A 279 -1.24 -15.06 -21.61
CA HIS A 279 -2.42 -14.85 -20.78
C HIS A 279 -3.70 -14.68 -21.60
N ARG A 280 -3.64 -13.95 -22.73
CA ARG A 280 -4.78 -13.85 -23.67
C ARG A 280 -5.15 -15.19 -24.30
N ALA A 281 -4.17 -16.01 -24.68
CA ALA A 281 -4.43 -17.33 -25.26
C ALA A 281 -5.15 -18.26 -24.26
N MET A 282 -4.75 -18.23 -22.98
CA MET A 282 -5.44 -18.98 -21.92
C MET A 282 -6.89 -18.53 -21.74
N GLN A 283 -7.16 -17.22 -21.69
CA GLN A 283 -8.53 -16.72 -21.53
C GLN A 283 -9.46 -17.05 -22.72
N GLN A 284 -8.92 -17.25 -23.93
CA GLN A 284 -9.69 -17.62 -25.12
C GLN A 284 -9.94 -19.13 -25.23
N GLY A 285 -9.06 -19.97 -24.68
CA GLY A 285 -9.19 -21.43 -24.69
C GLY A 285 -10.13 -22.01 -23.63
N TYR A 286 -10.61 -21.18 -22.69
CA TYR A 286 -11.58 -21.55 -21.64
C TYR A 286 -13.03 -21.12 -21.95
N LYS A 287 -13.32 -20.69 -23.19
CA LYS A 287 -14.69 -20.41 -23.64
C LYS A 287 -15.34 -21.61 -24.33
#